data_AF-A0A519JTV5-F1
#
_entry.id   AF-A0A519JTV5-F1
#
_cell.length_a   1.000
_cell.length_b   1.000
_cell.length_c   1.000
_cell.angle_alpha   90.00
_cell.angle_beta   90.00
_cell.angle_gamma   90.00
#
_symmetry.space_group_name_H-M   'P 1'
#
loop_
_entity.id
_entity.type
_entity.pdbx_description
1 polymer ?
#
loop_
_entity_poly.entity_id
_entity_poly.type
_entity_poly.pdbx_seq_one_letter_code
_entity_poly.pdbx_strand_id
1 'polypeptide(L)'
;MARSVFALAVALALMGAAPLRAQEPLDAFAEFTALCLDWDGDLVAAEELAKERGYRPAQDRVASVDVIRRLQWTTFAWVKSEGGVEVQLVLRPQSFIGNANGTVRSYHDRCSVAVRPGQRGRFRNQLAERLEQDSFRQKDTSVFAWTIGPQGRTPVRRNVFENRLMSLFDERGMRMATVAEHRDQVILSLFVPARMDCRLRAEYSETEPNIVCGRSGE
;
A
#
# COMPACT_ATOMS: atom_id res chain seq x y z
N MET A 1 51.51 -9.86 61.81
CA MET A 1 50.56 -8.73 61.73
C MET A 1 50.22 -8.55 60.26
N ALA A 2 49.03 -9.00 59.86
CA ALA A 2 48.56 -8.94 58.48
C ALA A 2 47.27 -8.13 58.46
N ARG A 3 47.21 -7.09 57.62
CA ARG A 3 45.99 -6.45 57.11
C ARG A 3 46.37 -5.28 56.22
N SER A 4 46.14 -5.41 54.92
CA SER A 4 45.57 -4.35 54.10
C SER A 4 44.97 -5.01 52.87
N VAL A 5 43.65 -5.14 52.95
CA VAL A 5 42.76 -5.81 52.02
C VAL A 5 42.47 -4.85 50.87
N PHE A 6 42.67 -5.36 49.65
CA PHE A 6 42.12 -4.83 48.41
C PHE A 6 40.63 -4.49 48.56
N ALA A 7 40.26 -3.23 48.36
CA ALA A 7 38.87 -2.84 48.16
C ALA A 7 38.82 -1.76 47.08
N LEU A 8 39.12 -2.13 45.83
CA LEU A 8 38.78 -1.32 44.68
C LEU A 8 37.35 -1.68 44.29
N ALA A 9 36.43 -0.78 44.65
CA ALA A 9 35.00 -0.91 44.48
C ALA A 9 34.61 -1.09 43.00
N VAL A 10 33.95 -2.22 42.73
CA VAL A 10 33.13 -2.46 41.54
C VAL A 10 31.93 -1.50 41.61
N ALA A 11 32.09 -0.29 41.06
CA ALA A 11 31.05 0.75 41.09
C ALA A 11 30.63 1.22 39.70
N LEU A 12 30.62 0.32 38.69
CA LEU A 12 30.29 0.68 37.30
C LEU A 12 29.32 -0.28 36.58
N ALA A 13 28.56 -1.10 37.29
CA ALA A 13 27.61 -2.05 36.68
C ALA A 13 26.13 -1.75 36.96
N LEU A 14 25.80 -0.54 37.45
CA LEU A 14 24.42 -0.11 37.75
C LEU A 14 23.94 1.06 36.87
N MET A 15 24.61 1.34 35.75
CA MET A 15 23.96 2.07 34.67
C MET A 15 22.95 1.12 34.03
N GLY A 16 21.75 1.11 34.61
CA GLY A 16 20.63 0.32 34.14
C GLY A 16 20.47 0.52 32.65
N ALA A 17 20.66 -0.56 31.89
CA ALA A 17 20.19 -0.62 30.53
C ALA A 17 18.70 -0.30 30.61
N ALA A 18 18.32 0.90 30.13
CA ALA A 18 16.92 1.23 29.95
C ALA A 18 16.29 0.03 29.23
N PRO A 19 15.16 -0.52 29.71
CA PRO A 19 14.53 -1.65 29.05
C PRO A 19 14.38 -1.25 27.59
N LEU A 20 15.04 -2.00 26.71
CA LEU A 20 14.84 -1.89 25.26
C LEU A 20 13.34 -2.07 25.08
N ARG A 21 12.62 -0.95 24.92
CA ARG A 21 11.20 -1.00 24.60
C ARG A 21 11.12 -1.85 23.34
N ALA A 22 10.55 -3.04 23.45
CA ALA A 22 10.26 -3.87 22.30
C ALA A 22 9.44 -2.99 21.36
N GLN A 23 10.05 -2.57 20.26
CA GLN A 23 9.42 -1.72 19.27
C GLN A 23 8.23 -2.52 18.72
N GLU A 24 7.03 -1.96 18.79
CA GLU A 24 5.84 -2.65 18.31
C GLU A 24 6.02 -2.97 16.82
N PRO A 25 5.66 -4.18 16.37
CA PRO A 25 5.76 -4.53 14.96
C PRO A 25 4.94 -3.56 14.11
N LEU A 26 5.46 -3.19 12.95
CA LEU A 26 4.79 -2.33 12.00
C LEU A 26 3.43 -2.94 11.60
N ASP A 27 2.33 -2.20 11.83
CA ASP A 27 1.00 -2.63 11.41
C ASP A 27 0.76 -2.29 9.93
N ALA A 28 1.00 -3.27 9.06
CA ALA A 28 0.81 -3.11 7.62
C ALA A 28 -0.64 -2.77 7.21
N PHE A 29 -1.66 -3.13 8.00
CA PHE A 29 -3.04 -2.74 7.70
C PHE A 29 -3.25 -1.26 8.00
N ALA A 30 -2.67 -0.77 9.09
CA ALA A 30 -2.67 0.66 9.42
C ALA A 30 -1.92 1.47 8.34
N GLU A 31 -0.79 0.96 7.85
CA GLU A 31 -0.06 1.59 6.73
C GLU A 31 -0.90 1.60 5.44
N PHE A 32 -1.54 0.49 5.06
CA PHE A 32 -2.44 0.47 3.90
C PHE A 32 -3.59 1.46 4.03
N THR A 33 -4.18 1.56 5.22
CA THR A 33 -5.30 2.48 5.46
C THR A 33 -4.84 3.93 5.34
N ALA A 34 -3.75 4.28 6.02
CA ALA A 34 -3.23 5.64 6.04
C ALA A 34 -2.65 6.09 4.69
N LEU A 35 -1.96 5.22 3.96
CA LEU A 35 -1.31 5.57 2.69
C LEU A 35 -2.26 5.47 1.49
N CYS A 36 -3.17 4.50 1.48
CA CYS A 36 -4.01 4.24 0.30
C CYS A 36 -5.48 4.58 0.52
N LEU A 37 -6.11 4.10 1.60
CA LEU A 37 -7.58 4.21 1.75
C LEU A 37 -8.05 5.59 2.18
N ASP A 38 -7.42 6.19 3.19
CA ASP A 38 -7.89 7.43 3.80
C ASP A 38 -7.76 8.64 2.86
N TRP A 39 -6.85 8.55 1.88
CA TRP A 39 -6.69 9.52 0.80
C TRP A 39 -7.41 9.12 -0.50
N ASP A 40 -8.30 8.12 -0.47
CA ASP A 40 -9.01 7.57 -1.64
C ASP A 40 -8.10 7.33 -2.84
N GLY A 41 -6.89 6.81 -2.60
CA GLY A 41 -5.91 6.49 -3.64
C GLY A 41 -5.17 7.69 -4.23
N ASP A 42 -5.17 8.87 -3.60
CA ASP A 42 -4.31 9.98 -4.01
C ASP A 42 -2.82 9.58 -3.88
N LEU A 43 -2.19 9.35 -5.04
CA LEU A 43 -0.83 8.86 -5.10
C LEU A 43 0.21 9.92 -4.70
N VAL A 44 -0.09 11.21 -4.84
CA VAL A 44 0.82 12.29 -4.44
C VAL A 44 0.85 12.36 -2.91
N ALA A 45 -0.33 12.39 -2.28
CA ALA A 45 -0.44 12.36 -0.83
C ALA A 45 0.18 11.08 -0.23
N ALA A 46 -0.01 9.93 -0.88
CA ALA A 46 0.61 8.68 -0.47
C ALA A 46 2.15 8.72 -0.54
N GLU A 47 2.73 9.29 -1.60
CA GLU A 47 4.19 9.45 -1.74
C GLU A 47 4.75 10.38 -0.65
N GLU A 48 4.11 11.53 -0.41
CA GLU A 48 4.53 12.49 0.61
C GLU A 48 4.46 11.88 2.02
N LEU A 49 3.33 11.26 2.38
CA LEU A 49 3.15 10.62 3.68
C LEU A 49 4.13 9.45 3.88
N ALA A 50 4.46 8.70 2.83
CA ALA A 50 5.46 7.65 2.93
C ALA A 50 6.84 8.22 3.30
N LYS A 51 7.25 9.33 2.67
CA LYS A 51 8.50 10.03 2.99
C LYS A 51 8.50 10.51 4.45
N GLU A 52 7.42 11.13 4.90
CA GLU A 52 7.25 11.58 6.30
C GLU A 52 7.34 10.43 7.31
N ARG A 53 6.82 9.26 6.94
CA ARG A 53 6.86 8.04 7.78
C ARG A 53 8.18 7.27 7.71
N GLY A 54 9.18 7.79 7.00
CA GLY A 54 10.53 7.22 6.92
C GLY A 54 10.65 6.06 5.93
N TYR A 55 9.72 5.92 4.98
CA TYR A 55 9.92 5.01 3.86
C TYR A 55 11.06 5.50 2.97
N ARG A 56 11.83 4.56 2.42
CA ARG A 56 12.94 4.85 1.51
C ARG A 56 12.59 4.41 0.09
N PRO A 57 13.08 5.14 -0.94
CA PRO A 57 13.09 4.68 -2.32
C PRO A 57 13.53 3.22 -2.47
N ALA A 58 12.82 2.43 -3.27
CA ALA A 58 13.09 1.00 -3.49
C ALA A 58 12.71 0.55 -4.91
N GLN A 59 13.10 1.33 -5.92
CA GLN A 59 12.67 1.12 -7.30
C GLN A 59 13.12 -0.25 -7.87
N ASP A 60 14.25 -0.77 -7.41
CA ASP A 60 14.75 -2.13 -7.69
C ASP A 60 13.77 -3.23 -7.23
N ARG A 61 12.88 -2.93 -6.28
CA ARG A 61 11.88 -3.84 -5.71
C ARG A 61 10.54 -3.82 -6.43
N VAL A 62 10.33 -3.00 -7.45
CA VAL A 62 9.07 -3.00 -8.22
C VAL A 62 8.77 -4.40 -8.79
N ALA A 63 9.80 -5.10 -9.25
CA ALA A 63 9.67 -6.43 -9.86
C ALA A 63 9.18 -7.53 -8.90
N SER A 64 9.31 -7.35 -7.58
CA SER A 64 8.84 -8.34 -6.59
C SER A 64 7.34 -8.23 -6.27
N VAL A 65 6.71 -7.10 -6.59
CA VAL A 65 5.29 -6.82 -6.27
C VAL A 65 4.44 -6.68 -7.53
N ASP A 66 5.04 -6.31 -8.66
CA ASP A 66 4.31 -6.23 -9.91
C ASP A 66 4.23 -7.61 -10.60
N VAL A 67 3.08 -8.26 -10.41
CA VAL A 67 2.70 -9.49 -11.14
C VAL A 67 2.63 -9.22 -12.65
N ILE A 68 2.45 -7.96 -13.09
CA ILE A 68 2.33 -7.56 -14.48
C ILE A 68 3.61 -6.80 -14.92
N ARG A 69 4.69 -7.55 -15.15
CA ARG A 69 6.05 -7.11 -15.53
C ARG A 69 6.22 -6.04 -16.62
N ARG A 70 5.18 -5.69 -17.40
CA ARG A 70 5.33 -4.90 -18.64
C ARG A 70 5.31 -3.36 -18.46
N LEU A 71 5.06 -2.84 -17.26
CA LEU A 71 4.84 -1.39 -17.04
C LEU A 71 5.64 -0.82 -15.84
N GLN A 72 6.88 -1.29 -15.67
CA GLN A 72 7.73 -0.90 -14.54
C GLN A 72 8.12 0.59 -14.53
N TRP A 73 8.11 1.25 -15.69
CA TRP A 73 8.53 2.66 -15.82
C TRP A 73 7.50 3.67 -15.28
N THR A 74 6.25 3.26 -15.08
CA THR A 74 5.20 4.07 -14.42
C THR A 74 4.86 3.56 -13.02
N THR A 75 5.71 2.70 -12.45
CA THR A 75 5.50 2.15 -11.11
C THR A 75 6.58 2.69 -10.19
N PHE A 76 6.20 3.17 -9.03
CA PHE A 76 7.13 3.71 -8.04
C PHE A 76 7.04 2.88 -6.76
N ALA A 77 8.18 2.56 -6.15
CA ALA A 77 8.23 1.74 -4.96
C ALA A 77 9.04 2.37 -3.84
N TRP A 78 8.53 2.20 -2.61
CA TRP A 78 9.19 2.56 -1.38
C TRP A 78 9.12 1.42 -0.38
N VAL A 79 10.09 1.34 0.52
CA VAL A 79 10.18 0.30 1.54
C VAL A 79 10.44 0.88 2.92
N LYS A 80 9.85 0.25 3.93
CA LYS A 80 10.13 0.48 5.35
C LYS A 80 10.27 -0.87 6.04
N SER A 81 11.25 -1.00 6.94
CA SER A 81 11.48 -2.20 7.71
C SER A 81 11.57 -1.85 9.19
N GLU A 82 10.73 -2.45 10.01
CA GLU A 82 10.62 -2.15 11.44
C GLU A 82 10.09 -3.38 12.19
N GLY A 83 10.70 -3.73 13.34
CA GLY A 83 10.27 -4.89 14.13
C GLY A 83 10.34 -6.24 13.41
N GLY A 84 11.23 -6.39 12.42
CA GLY A 84 11.36 -7.61 11.61
C GLY A 84 10.28 -7.77 10.53
N VAL A 85 9.42 -6.76 10.34
CA VAL A 85 8.43 -6.70 9.27
C VAL A 85 8.93 -5.74 8.19
N GLU A 86 8.86 -6.18 6.94
CA GLU A 86 9.12 -5.32 5.76
C GLU A 86 7.78 -4.97 5.11
N VAL A 87 7.56 -3.67 4.92
CA VAL A 87 6.40 -3.13 4.22
C VAL A 87 6.87 -2.35 3.01
N GLN A 88 6.30 -2.66 1.85
CA GLN A 88 6.59 -2.01 0.59
C GLN A 88 5.34 -1.28 0.09
N LEU A 89 5.46 0.03 -0.12
CA LEU A 89 4.47 0.84 -0.83
C LEU A 89 4.78 0.76 -2.32
N VAL A 90 3.76 0.56 -3.14
CA VAL A 90 3.85 0.58 -4.60
C VAL A 90 2.73 1.46 -5.15
N LEU A 91 3.11 2.54 -5.83
CA LEU A 91 2.21 3.47 -6.49
C LEU A 91 2.32 3.28 -8.00
N ARG A 92 1.18 3.16 -8.66
CA ARG A 92 1.13 2.90 -10.10
C ARG A 92 0.05 3.76 -10.76
N PRO A 93 0.39 5.01 -11.12
CA PRO A 93 -0.49 5.88 -11.88
C PRO A 93 -0.85 5.30 -13.25
N GLN A 94 -2.06 5.61 -13.72
CA GLN A 94 -2.53 5.34 -15.09
C GLN A 94 -2.30 3.89 -15.54
N SER A 95 -2.43 2.95 -14.61
CA SER A 95 -2.54 1.53 -14.93
C SER A 95 -3.79 1.28 -15.77
N PHE A 96 -3.81 0.23 -16.59
CA PHE A 96 -4.98 -0.06 -17.40
C PHE A 96 -5.52 -1.47 -17.19
N ILE A 97 -6.82 -1.61 -17.39
CA ILE A 97 -7.48 -2.91 -17.55
C ILE A 97 -7.82 -3.06 -19.04
N GLY A 98 -7.29 -4.12 -19.66
CA GLY A 98 -7.58 -4.48 -21.04
C GLY A 98 -8.49 -5.71 -21.12
N ASN A 99 -9.14 -5.91 -22.26
CA ASN A 99 -9.77 -7.19 -22.58
C ASN A 99 -8.72 -8.20 -23.11
N ALA A 100 -9.12 -9.47 -23.26
CA ALA A 100 -8.26 -10.51 -23.83
C ALA A 100 -7.74 -10.18 -25.25
N ASN A 101 -8.41 -9.26 -25.95
CA ASN A 101 -8.06 -8.82 -27.30
C ASN A 101 -7.11 -7.60 -27.31
N GLY A 102 -6.59 -7.19 -26.14
CA GLY A 102 -5.60 -6.12 -26.01
C GLY A 102 -6.16 -4.70 -26.14
N THR A 103 -7.48 -4.51 -26.26
CA THR A 103 -8.09 -3.18 -26.23
C THR A 103 -8.05 -2.66 -24.79
N VAL A 104 -7.33 -1.54 -24.57
CA VAL A 104 -7.38 -0.78 -23.32
C VAL A 104 -8.81 -0.28 -23.14
N ARG A 105 -9.42 -0.57 -21.98
CA ARG A 105 -10.81 -0.21 -21.72
C ARG A 105 -11.01 0.81 -20.63
N SER A 106 -10.10 0.90 -19.67
CA SER A 106 -10.19 1.88 -18.58
C SER A 106 -8.81 2.07 -17.95
N TYR A 107 -8.55 3.29 -17.47
CA TYR A 107 -7.36 3.67 -16.71
C TYR A 107 -7.69 3.82 -15.23
N HIS A 108 -6.80 3.36 -14.38
CA HIS A 108 -6.91 3.44 -12.94
C HIS A 108 -5.57 3.79 -12.30
N ASP A 109 -5.63 4.51 -11.19
CA ASP A 109 -4.50 4.67 -10.30
C ASP A 109 -4.54 3.53 -9.27
N ARG A 110 -3.37 3.01 -8.92
CA ARG A 110 -3.24 1.92 -7.96
C ARG A 110 -2.25 2.27 -6.87
N CYS A 111 -2.71 2.23 -5.62
CA CYS A 111 -1.88 2.31 -4.42
C CYS A 111 -1.85 0.93 -3.76
N SER A 112 -0.68 0.38 -3.47
CA SER A 112 -0.56 -0.96 -2.88
C SER A 112 0.43 -0.98 -1.72
N VAL A 113 0.09 -1.73 -0.70
CA VAL A 113 0.99 -2.08 0.39
C VAL A 113 1.21 -3.59 0.37
N ALA A 114 2.46 -4.01 0.15
CA ALA A 114 2.89 -5.39 0.26
C ALA A 114 3.65 -5.58 1.58
N VAL A 115 3.41 -6.70 2.27
CA VAL A 115 4.02 -6.99 3.57
C VAL A 115 4.58 -8.40 3.63
N ARG A 116 5.75 -8.52 4.26
CA ARG A 116 6.44 -9.78 4.57
C ARG A 116 6.87 -9.81 6.05
N PRO A 117 6.52 -10.86 6.81
CA PRO A 117 5.52 -11.89 6.52
C PRO A 117 4.08 -11.32 6.64
N GLY A 118 3.08 -11.97 6.03
CA GLY A 118 1.68 -11.55 6.11
C GLY A 118 0.69 -12.72 6.16
N GLN A 119 -0.53 -12.46 6.65
CA GLN A 119 -1.63 -13.45 6.66
C GLN A 119 -2.85 -12.89 5.93
N ARG A 120 -3.21 -13.45 4.76
CA ARG A 120 -4.30 -12.93 3.93
C ARG A 120 -5.65 -12.92 4.65
N GLY A 121 -5.95 -13.97 5.41
CA GLY A 121 -7.20 -14.09 6.16
C GLY A 121 -7.39 -12.93 7.14
N ARG A 122 -6.33 -12.55 7.86
CA ARG A 122 -6.33 -11.41 8.80
C ARG A 122 -6.63 -10.11 8.05
N PHE A 123 -5.86 -9.79 7.02
CA PHE A 123 -6.04 -8.55 6.26
C PHE A 123 -7.39 -8.47 5.54
N ARG A 124 -7.90 -9.59 5.03
CA ARG A 124 -9.25 -9.65 4.46
C ARG A 124 -10.30 -9.29 5.52
N ASN A 125 -10.21 -9.84 6.71
CA ASN A 125 -11.19 -9.56 7.77
C ASN A 125 -11.11 -8.10 8.24
N GLN A 126 -9.90 -7.57 8.43
CA GLN A 126 -9.69 -6.15 8.78
C GLN A 126 -10.26 -5.22 7.70
N LEU A 127 -10.06 -5.55 6.42
CA LEU A 127 -10.59 -4.75 5.32
C LEU A 127 -12.11 -4.85 5.20
N ALA A 128 -12.69 -6.02 5.47
CA ALA A 128 -14.15 -6.20 5.52
C ALA A 128 -14.79 -5.34 6.61
N GLU A 129 -14.18 -5.32 7.79
CA GLU A 129 -14.59 -4.47 8.91
C GLU A 129 -14.45 -2.98 8.56
N ARG A 130 -13.28 -2.55 8.08
CA ARG A 130 -13.01 -1.15 7.70
C ARG A 130 -13.95 -0.63 6.62
N LEU A 131 -14.36 -1.50 5.70
CA LEU A 131 -15.21 -1.12 4.57
C LEU A 131 -16.70 -1.40 4.81
N GLU A 132 -17.06 -2.03 5.92
CA GLU A 132 -18.42 -2.49 6.26
C GLU A 132 -19.07 -3.31 5.13
N GLN A 133 -18.29 -4.18 4.49
CA GLN A 133 -18.79 -5.01 3.38
C GLN A 133 -18.03 -6.33 3.25
N ASP A 134 -18.71 -7.33 2.70
CA ASP A 134 -18.11 -8.61 2.37
C ASP A 134 -17.28 -8.56 1.08
N SER A 135 -16.17 -9.31 1.06
CA SER A 135 -15.45 -9.58 -0.18
C SER A 135 -16.11 -10.67 -1.01
N PHE A 136 -15.85 -10.66 -2.31
CA PHE A 136 -15.98 -11.84 -3.16
C PHE A 136 -14.62 -12.31 -3.67
N ARG A 137 -14.52 -13.60 -4.03
CA ARG A 137 -13.28 -14.19 -4.55
C ARG A 137 -13.20 -14.04 -6.06
N GLN A 138 -12.05 -13.57 -6.56
CA GLN A 138 -11.69 -13.59 -7.97
C GLN A 138 -10.29 -14.21 -8.13
N LYS A 139 -10.23 -15.44 -8.64
CA LYS A 139 -9.00 -16.27 -8.63
C LYS A 139 -8.43 -16.39 -7.20
N ASP A 140 -7.20 -15.93 -6.96
CA ASP A 140 -6.52 -15.99 -5.67
C ASP A 140 -6.62 -14.70 -4.84
N THR A 141 -7.45 -13.77 -5.32
CA THR A 141 -7.64 -12.44 -4.73
C THR A 141 -9.01 -12.33 -4.06
N SER A 142 -9.05 -11.71 -2.88
CA SER A 142 -10.29 -11.23 -2.26
C SER A 142 -10.55 -9.81 -2.75
N VAL A 143 -11.74 -9.54 -3.28
CA VAL A 143 -12.10 -8.26 -3.90
C VAL A 143 -13.23 -7.61 -3.12
N PHE A 144 -13.05 -6.34 -2.80
CA PHE A 144 -14.03 -5.43 -2.22
C PHE A 144 -14.24 -4.31 -3.23
N ALA A 145 -15.46 -4.12 -3.73
CA ALA A 145 -15.73 -3.13 -4.78
C ALA A 145 -16.91 -2.25 -4.39
N TRP A 146 -16.82 -0.96 -4.65
CA TRP A 146 -17.89 -0.01 -4.32
C TRP A 146 -17.90 1.17 -5.29
N THR A 147 -19.06 1.82 -5.41
CA THR A 147 -19.20 3.14 -6.03
C THR A 147 -19.44 4.20 -4.97
N ILE A 148 -19.07 5.44 -5.25
CA ILE A 148 -19.40 6.59 -4.39
C ILE A 148 -20.63 7.29 -5.00
N GLY A 149 -21.73 7.34 -4.25
CA GLY A 149 -22.95 8.06 -4.63
C GLY A 149 -23.29 9.16 -3.63
N PRO A 150 -24.42 9.88 -3.83
CA PRO A 150 -24.86 10.95 -2.93
C PRO A 150 -25.10 10.50 -1.49
N GLN A 151 -25.45 9.23 -1.30
CA GLN A 151 -25.69 8.61 0.01
C GLN A 151 -24.42 7.92 0.58
N GLY A 152 -23.26 8.12 -0.04
CA GLY A 152 -21.99 7.52 0.34
C GLY A 152 -21.66 6.24 -0.43
N ARG A 153 -20.94 5.33 0.24
CA ARG A 153 -20.40 4.10 -0.34
C ARG A 153 -21.52 3.09 -0.63
N THR A 154 -21.60 2.59 -1.86
CA THR A 154 -22.51 1.49 -2.23
C THR A 154 -21.72 0.26 -2.68
N PRO A 155 -21.82 -0.88 -2.00
CA PRO A 155 -21.14 -2.11 -2.37
C PRO A 155 -21.53 -2.63 -3.76
N VAL A 156 -20.55 -3.11 -4.53
CA VAL A 156 -20.73 -3.75 -5.83
C VAL A 156 -20.56 -5.26 -5.67
N ARG A 157 -21.63 -6.00 -5.95
CA ARG A 157 -21.62 -7.48 -5.89
C ARG A 157 -20.87 -8.09 -7.08
N ARG A 158 -20.33 -9.30 -6.87
CA ARG A 158 -19.56 -10.07 -7.86
C ARG A 158 -20.17 -10.10 -9.26
N ASN A 159 -21.43 -10.50 -9.40
CA ASN A 159 -22.07 -10.61 -10.71
C ASN A 159 -22.13 -9.26 -11.45
N VAL A 160 -22.32 -8.16 -10.72
CA VAL A 160 -22.32 -6.82 -11.32
C VAL A 160 -20.89 -6.43 -11.69
N PHE A 161 -19.94 -6.66 -10.79
CA PHE A 161 -18.52 -6.43 -11.03
C PHE A 161 -18.04 -7.15 -12.29
N GLU A 162 -18.24 -8.47 -12.40
CA GLU A 162 -17.75 -9.28 -13.53
C GLU A 162 -18.36 -8.87 -14.88
N ASN A 163 -19.62 -8.43 -14.89
CA ASN A 163 -20.34 -8.06 -16.11
C ASN A 163 -20.21 -6.58 -16.51
N ARG A 164 -19.94 -5.69 -15.54
CA ARG A 164 -20.01 -4.23 -15.71
C ARG A 164 -18.78 -3.48 -15.22
N LEU A 165 -17.67 -4.18 -14.97
CA LEU A 165 -16.45 -3.62 -14.37
C LEU A 165 -16.05 -2.28 -14.97
N MET A 166 -15.97 -2.20 -16.30
CA MET A 166 -15.50 -1.02 -17.03
C MET A 166 -16.46 0.15 -16.89
N SER A 167 -17.76 -0.07 -17.19
CA SER A 167 -18.77 0.98 -17.01
C SER A 167 -18.85 1.49 -15.57
N LEU A 168 -18.64 0.62 -14.57
CA LEU A 168 -18.63 1.05 -13.18
C LEU A 168 -17.41 1.91 -12.86
N PHE A 169 -16.22 1.53 -13.34
CA PHE A 169 -15.00 2.32 -13.16
C PHE A 169 -15.13 3.70 -13.80
N ASP A 170 -15.50 3.76 -15.08
CA ASP A 170 -15.44 4.99 -15.86
C ASP A 170 -16.63 5.92 -15.58
N GLU A 171 -17.85 5.38 -15.48
CA GLU A 171 -19.07 6.21 -15.40
C GLU A 171 -19.48 6.51 -13.96
N ARG A 172 -19.13 5.62 -13.02
CA ARG A 172 -19.58 5.71 -11.62
C ARG A 172 -18.46 5.88 -10.62
N GLY A 173 -17.24 6.06 -11.11
CA GLY A 173 -16.05 6.15 -10.30
C GLY A 173 -15.95 4.98 -9.33
N MET A 174 -16.01 3.74 -9.82
CA MET A 174 -15.87 2.61 -8.92
C MET A 174 -14.47 2.58 -8.30
N ARG A 175 -14.42 2.24 -7.01
CA ARG A 175 -13.19 1.89 -6.30
C ARG A 175 -13.18 0.40 -6.02
N MET A 176 -12.00 -0.16 -5.96
CA MET A 176 -11.81 -1.57 -5.63
C MET A 176 -10.61 -1.72 -4.71
N ALA A 177 -10.81 -2.36 -3.56
CA ALA A 177 -9.72 -2.82 -2.72
C ALA A 177 -9.55 -4.33 -2.86
N THR A 178 -8.31 -4.82 -2.83
CA THR A 178 -8.00 -6.23 -2.99
C THR A 178 -7.00 -6.72 -1.98
N VAL A 179 -7.13 -7.98 -1.57
CA VAL A 179 -6.11 -8.69 -0.78
C VAL A 179 -5.69 -9.95 -1.54
N ALA A 180 -4.41 -10.03 -1.90
CA ALA A 180 -3.82 -11.14 -2.66
C ALA A 180 -2.60 -11.72 -1.93
N GLU A 181 -2.37 -13.02 -2.08
CA GLU A 181 -1.11 -13.67 -1.69
C GLU A 181 -0.24 -13.84 -2.92
N HIS A 182 1.04 -13.49 -2.79
CA HIS A 182 2.03 -13.71 -3.84
C HIS A 182 3.35 -14.14 -3.23
N ARG A 183 3.75 -15.40 -3.45
CA ARG A 183 4.95 -16.00 -2.81
C ARG A 183 4.83 -15.92 -1.28
N ASP A 184 5.71 -15.16 -0.63
CA ASP A 184 5.86 -15.04 0.82
C ASP A 184 5.31 -13.72 1.38
N GLN A 185 4.53 -12.99 0.58
CA GLN A 185 4.00 -11.68 0.91
C GLN A 185 2.48 -11.61 0.65
N VAL A 186 1.82 -10.75 1.43
CA VAL A 186 0.42 -10.37 1.21
C VAL A 186 0.39 -8.95 0.66
N ILE A 187 -0.42 -8.72 -0.36
CA ILE A 187 -0.54 -7.44 -1.05
C ILE A 187 -1.96 -6.93 -0.85
N LEU A 188 -2.08 -5.77 -0.21
CA LEU A 188 -3.29 -4.96 -0.19
C LEU A 188 -3.17 -3.91 -1.29
N SER A 189 -4.20 -3.78 -2.12
CA SER A 189 -4.21 -2.76 -3.19
C SER A 189 -5.52 -2.03 -3.19
N LEU A 190 -5.48 -0.73 -3.45
CA LEU A 190 -6.62 0.10 -3.81
C LEU A 190 -6.47 0.53 -5.27
N PHE A 191 -7.57 0.41 -6.00
CA PHE A 191 -7.72 0.82 -7.39
C PHE A 191 -8.79 1.91 -7.43
N VAL A 192 -8.46 3.05 -8.02
CA VAL A 192 -9.36 4.20 -8.18
C VAL A 192 -9.33 4.69 -9.62
N PRO A 193 -10.36 5.39 -10.12
CA PRO A 193 -10.33 5.97 -11.45
C PRO A 193 -9.09 6.85 -11.65
N ALA A 194 -8.40 6.73 -12.78
CA ALA A 194 -7.14 7.44 -12.99
C ALA A 194 -7.35 8.96 -13.07
N ARG A 195 -6.44 9.69 -12.43
CA ARG A 195 -6.30 11.13 -12.63
C ARG A 195 -5.54 11.42 -13.93
N MET A 196 -6.26 11.92 -14.93
CA MET A 196 -5.69 12.21 -16.25
C MET A 196 -4.91 13.52 -16.30
N ASP A 197 -4.99 14.34 -15.26
CA ASP A 197 -4.27 15.60 -15.09
C ASP A 197 -2.90 15.44 -14.39
N CYS A 198 -2.51 14.20 -14.08
CA CYS A 198 -1.19 13.90 -13.52
C CYS A 198 -0.12 13.73 -14.59
N ARG A 199 1.02 14.38 -14.36
CA ARG A 199 2.27 14.17 -15.09
C ARG A 199 3.18 13.26 -14.28
N LEU A 200 3.73 12.28 -14.97
CA LEU A 200 4.68 11.33 -14.42
C LEU A 200 6.08 11.73 -14.87
N ARG A 201 7.05 11.61 -13.97
CA ARG A 201 8.45 11.68 -14.42
C ARG A 201 8.77 10.47 -15.29
N ALA A 202 9.47 10.71 -16.39
CA ALA A 202 10.00 9.64 -17.23
C ALA A 202 11.09 8.84 -16.51
N GLU A 203 11.82 9.50 -15.61
CA GLU A 203 12.89 8.92 -14.80
C GLU A 203 12.61 9.17 -13.32
N TYR A 204 12.83 8.12 -12.52
CA TYR A 204 12.66 8.17 -11.07
C TYR A 204 13.59 9.22 -10.43
N SER A 205 13.08 9.97 -9.46
CA SER A 205 13.85 10.92 -8.65
C SER A 205 13.65 10.65 -7.16
N GLU A 206 14.75 10.64 -6.41
CA GLU A 206 14.72 10.55 -4.95
C GLU A 206 14.42 11.90 -4.28
N THR A 207 14.75 13.00 -4.96
CA THR A 207 14.72 14.35 -4.40
C THR A 207 13.56 15.20 -4.91
N GLU A 208 12.95 14.82 -6.03
CA GLU A 208 11.84 15.53 -6.65
C GLU A 208 10.57 14.65 -6.67
N PRO A 209 9.37 15.24 -6.64
CA PRO A 209 8.12 14.48 -6.76
C PRO A 209 8.06 13.66 -8.05
N ASN A 210 7.71 12.38 -7.93
CA ASN A 210 7.63 11.47 -9.08
C ASN A 210 6.29 11.58 -9.81
N ILE A 211 5.26 12.00 -9.07
CA ILE A 211 3.90 12.22 -9.55
C ILE A 211 3.55 13.68 -9.27
N VAL A 212 3.20 14.43 -10.31
CA VAL A 212 2.75 15.82 -10.19
C VAL A 212 1.39 15.95 -10.84
N CYS A 213 0.36 16.15 -10.04
CA CYS A 213 -1.00 16.35 -10.53
C CYS A 213 -1.36 17.83 -10.59
N GLY A 214 -2.07 18.22 -11.65
CA GLY A 214 -2.71 19.54 -11.69
C GLY A 214 -3.64 19.72 -10.50
N ARG A 215 -3.78 20.96 -10.01
CA ARG A 215 -4.93 21.30 -9.17
C ARG A 215 -6.16 21.26 -10.06
N SER A 216 -6.98 20.23 -9.91
CA SER A 216 -8.25 20.15 -10.62
C SER A 216 -9.21 21.19 -10.00
N GLY A 217 -9.16 22.44 -10.48
CA GLY A 217 -10.12 23.50 -10.13
C GLY A 217 -9.56 24.79 -9.51
N GLU A 218 -8.68 25.49 -10.21
CA GLU A 218 -8.67 26.97 -10.21
C GLU A 218 -9.27 27.46 -11.53
#